data_AF-G3YF60-F1
#
_entry.id   AF-G3YF60-F1
#
_cell.length_a   1.000
_cell.length_b   1.000
_cell.length_c   1.000
_cell.angle_alpha   90.00
_cell.angle_beta   90.00
_cell.angle_gamma   90.00
#
_symmetry.space_group_name_H-M   'P 1'
#
loop_
_entity.id
_entity.type
_entity.pdbx_description
1 polymer ?
#
loop_
_entity_poly.entity_id
_entity_poly.type
_entity_poly.pdbx_seq_one_letter_code
_entity_poly.pdbx_strand_id
1 'polypeptide(L)'
;MPPSSWPDSAKAAVSITFDNVGESRDVGVGAWPKEKPVGQHPSVLEVTPIILDILDKHDVKVTYFMEAWGIQTYPKMLSEVQSRGHEIGYHAYQHEEWKTLSPLQEEEIINKSLPIAQELGVCYKGFRPPGGSMNAGTKDLLRRHGIKYASILGQDISTDKDGFVTLPFQWRAVDAFYILDAFDFLRAEYGEQGSIFTCEAFQQALFD
;
A
#
# COMPACT_ATOMS: atom_id res chain seq x y z
N MET A 1 21.84 6.58 2.95
CA MET A 1 22.59 6.15 1.75
C MET A 1 21.98 4.86 1.26
N PRO A 2 21.91 4.60 -0.06
CA PRO A 2 21.50 3.29 -0.56
C PRO A 2 22.47 2.20 -0.06
N PRO A 3 22.04 0.93 0.02
CA PRO A 3 22.93 -0.15 0.44
C PRO A 3 24.11 -0.26 -0.53
N SER A 4 25.31 -0.53 0.01
CA SER A 4 26.53 -0.68 -0.79
C SER A 4 26.58 -1.99 -1.59
N SER A 5 25.73 -2.96 -1.23
CA SER A 5 25.55 -4.24 -1.92
C SER A 5 24.22 -4.87 -1.52
N TRP A 6 23.68 -5.75 -2.37
CA TRP A 6 22.55 -6.59 -2.02
C TRP A 6 23.02 -7.97 -1.51
N PRO A 7 22.20 -8.66 -0.70
CA PRO A 7 22.49 -10.04 -0.28
C PRO A 7 22.77 -10.96 -1.47
N ASP A 8 23.51 -12.05 -1.21
CA ASP A 8 23.76 -13.13 -2.17
C ASP A 8 24.36 -12.67 -3.51
N SER A 9 25.12 -11.56 -3.49
CA SER A 9 25.71 -10.92 -4.69
C SER A 9 24.68 -10.46 -5.72
N ALA A 10 23.42 -10.26 -5.31
CA ALA A 10 22.39 -9.76 -6.19
C ALA A 10 22.75 -8.37 -6.74
N LYS A 11 22.36 -8.10 -7.99
CA LYS A 11 22.63 -6.81 -8.65
C LYS A 11 21.54 -5.77 -8.39
N ALA A 12 20.36 -6.23 -7.99
CA ALA A 12 19.19 -5.40 -7.71
C ALA A 12 18.27 -6.11 -6.71
N ALA A 13 17.38 -5.35 -6.11
CA ALA A 13 16.22 -5.85 -5.38
C ALA A 13 14.95 -5.42 -6.10
N VAL A 14 13.97 -6.31 -6.17
CA VAL A 14 12.63 -6.03 -6.68
C VAL A 14 11.66 -6.18 -5.51
N SER A 15 10.84 -5.16 -5.29
CA SER A 15 9.77 -5.18 -4.30
C SER A 15 8.44 -5.03 -5.03
N ILE A 16 7.59 -6.04 -4.88
CA ILE A 16 6.20 -6.00 -5.37
C ILE A 16 5.33 -5.70 -4.17
N THR A 17 4.41 -4.75 -4.33
CA THR A 17 3.57 -4.26 -3.26
C THR A 17 2.13 -4.14 -3.71
N PHE A 18 1.20 -4.45 -2.83
CA PHE A 18 -0.24 -4.32 -3.08
C PHE A 18 -0.84 -3.38 -2.05
N ASP A 19 -1.67 -2.45 -2.51
CA ASP A 19 -2.29 -1.43 -1.67
C ASP A 19 -3.81 -1.53 -1.80
N ASN A 20 -4.52 -0.99 -0.81
CA ASN A 20 -5.97 -0.91 -0.71
C ASN A 20 -6.67 -2.26 -0.49
N VAL A 21 -7.45 -2.34 0.59
CA VAL A 21 -8.28 -3.50 0.90
C VAL A 21 -9.74 -3.21 0.60
N GLY A 22 -10.21 -3.76 -0.52
CA GLY A 22 -11.61 -3.75 -0.91
C GLY A 22 -12.22 -2.36 -0.95
N GLU A 23 -13.31 -2.18 -0.23
CA GLU A 23 -14.13 -0.98 -0.15
C GLU A 23 -13.71 0.00 0.95
N SER A 24 -12.56 -0.21 1.60
CA SER A 24 -12.09 0.56 2.76
C SER A 24 -12.20 2.08 2.57
N ARG A 25 -11.59 2.59 1.49
CA ARG A 25 -11.65 4.01 1.11
C ARG A 25 -13.08 4.47 0.85
N ASP A 26 -13.83 3.72 0.04
CA ASP A 26 -15.16 4.11 -0.40
C ASP A 26 -16.15 4.18 0.77
N VAL A 27 -16.02 3.27 1.75
CA VAL A 27 -16.74 3.37 3.01
C VAL A 27 -16.29 4.60 3.79
N GLY A 28 -14.98 4.84 3.89
CA GLY A 28 -14.41 5.97 4.64
C GLY A 28 -14.88 7.34 4.13
N VAL A 29 -15.01 7.50 2.82
CA VAL A 29 -15.48 8.74 2.19
C VAL A 29 -16.99 8.77 1.91
N GLY A 30 -17.72 7.71 2.27
CA GLY A 30 -19.17 7.60 2.06
C GLY A 30 -19.61 7.41 0.60
N ALA A 31 -18.69 6.97 -0.26
CA ALA A 31 -18.96 6.61 -1.66
C ALA A 31 -19.47 5.17 -1.84
N TRP A 32 -19.30 4.30 -0.82
CA TRP A 32 -19.81 2.93 -0.88
C TRP A 32 -21.35 2.91 -0.90
N PRO A 33 -21.99 2.19 -1.85
CA PRO A 33 -23.45 2.15 -1.94
C PRO A 33 -24.08 1.59 -0.66
N LYS A 34 -25.05 2.30 -0.08
CA LYS A 34 -25.65 1.97 1.23
C LYS A 34 -26.36 0.62 1.25
N GLU A 35 -26.87 0.20 0.10
CA GLU A 35 -27.55 -1.06 -0.13
C GLU A 35 -26.58 -2.25 -0.28
N LYS A 36 -25.30 -2.00 -0.54
CA LYS A 36 -24.30 -3.05 -0.65
C LYS A 36 -23.72 -3.40 0.72
N PRO A 37 -23.71 -4.69 1.10
CA PRO A 37 -23.08 -5.09 2.35
C PRO A 37 -21.57 -4.84 2.31
N VAL A 38 -21.03 -4.40 3.44
CA VAL A 38 -19.59 -4.35 3.70
C VAL A 38 -19.06 -5.76 3.96
N GLY A 39 -17.81 -6.01 3.59
CA GLY A 39 -17.13 -7.30 3.79
C GLY A 39 -17.34 -8.27 2.63
N GLN A 40 -17.78 -7.80 1.46
CA GLN A 40 -18.11 -8.63 0.30
C GLN A 40 -17.44 -8.19 -1.00
N HIS A 41 -16.36 -7.41 -0.91
CA HIS A 41 -15.70 -6.88 -2.10
C HIS A 41 -15.01 -8.00 -2.90
N PRO A 42 -15.32 -8.17 -4.21
CA PRO A 42 -14.75 -9.26 -5.01
C PRO A 42 -13.23 -9.24 -5.12
N SER A 43 -12.61 -8.05 -5.10
CA SER A 43 -11.14 -7.98 -5.11
C SER A 43 -10.50 -8.71 -3.92
N VAL A 44 -11.18 -8.74 -2.78
CA VAL A 44 -10.69 -9.40 -1.56
C VAL A 44 -11.08 -10.88 -1.54
N LEU A 45 -12.33 -11.18 -1.88
CA LEU A 45 -12.87 -12.55 -1.75
C LEU A 45 -12.51 -13.48 -2.90
N GLU A 46 -12.30 -12.93 -4.10
CA GLU A 46 -12.08 -13.70 -5.32
C GLU A 46 -10.68 -13.47 -5.91
N VAL A 47 -10.23 -12.21 -5.96
CA VAL A 47 -8.97 -11.86 -6.64
C VAL A 47 -7.74 -12.07 -5.76
N THR A 48 -7.77 -11.67 -4.48
CA THR A 48 -6.62 -11.87 -3.57
C THR A 48 -6.17 -13.34 -3.49
N PRO A 49 -7.05 -14.35 -3.34
CA PRO A 49 -6.64 -15.75 -3.34
C PRO A 49 -5.90 -16.15 -4.62
N ILE A 50 -6.36 -15.70 -5.80
CA ILE A 50 -5.71 -15.98 -7.09
C ILE A 50 -4.31 -15.36 -7.13
N ILE A 51 -4.16 -14.11 -6.69
CA ILE A 51 -2.84 -13.45 -6.62
C ILE A 51 -1.91 -14.23 -5.69
N LEU A 52 -2.37 -14.64 -4.52
CA LEU A 52 -1.57 -15.40 -3.56
C LEU A 52 -1.13 -16.76 -4.15
N ASP A 53 -2.00 -17.45 -4.88
CA ASP A 53 -1.65 -18.72 -5.54
C ASP A 53 -0.58 -18.52 -6.63
N ILE A 54 -0.63 -17.41 -7.37
CA ILE A 54 0.41 -17.04 -8.34
C ILE A 54 1.74 -16.75 -7.63
N LEU A 55 1.71 -15.98 -6.54
CA LEU A 55 2.91 -15.65 -5.77
C LEU A 55 3.57 -16.91 -5.19
N ASP A 56 2.79 -17.84 -4.66
CA ASP A 56 3.30 -19.11 -4.13
C ASP A 56 3.88 -20.00 -5.23
N LYS A 57 3.22 -20.07 -6.41
CA LYS A 57 3.75 -20.80 -7.57
C LYS A 57 5.14 -20.32 -7.99
N HIS A 58 5.42 -19.03 -7.80
CA HIS A 58 6.68 -18.40 -8.18
C HIS A 58 7.65 -18.18 -7.01
N ASP A 59 7.31 -18.64 -5.79
CA ASP A 59 8.07 -18.42 -4.56
C ASP A 59 8.43 -16.94 -4.31
N VAL A 60 7.46 -16.05 -4.58
CA VAL A 60 7.63 -14.60 -4.41
C VAL A 60 6.97 -14.13 -3.12
N LYS A 61 7.70 -13.38 -2.30
CA LYS A 61 7.14 -12.67 -1.14
C LYS A 61 7.01 -11.18 -1.45
N VAL A 62 5.93 -10.60 -0.93
CA VAL A 62 5.48 -9.24 -1.24
C VAL A 62 5.07 -8.54 0.06
N THR A 63 4.85 -7.24 -0.03
CA THR A 63 4.29 -6.43 1.04
C THR A 63 2.89 -5.96 0.65
N TYR A 64 1.90 -6.23 1.49
CA TYR A 64 0.57 -5.66 1.36
C TYR A 64 0.45 -4.46 2.30
N PHE A 65 0.30 -3.24 1.77
CA PHE A 65 -0.03 -2.06 2.57
C PHE A 65 -1.54 -2.00 2.75
N MET A 66 -2.00 -2.43 3.93
CA MET A 66 -3.42 -2.57 4.23
C MET A 66 -3.88 -1.53 5.23
N GLU A 67 -5.08 -0.99 5.02
CA GLU A 67 -5.71 -0.10 5.99
C GLU A 67 -6.20 -0.89 7.20
N ALA A 68 -6.14 -0.28 8.39
CA ALA A 68 -6.51 -0.95 9.63
C ALA A 68 -7.99 -1.38 9.65
N TRP A 69 -8.88 -0.59 9.04
CA TRP A 69 -10.27 -0.98 8.84
C TRP A 69 -10.42 -2.19 7.91
N GLY A 70 -9.60 -2.24 6.85
CA GLY A 70 -9.62 -3.33 5.87
C GLY A 70 -9.28 -4.67 6.51
N ILE A 71 -8.21 -4.72 7.32
CA ILE A 71 -7.81 -5.95 8.01
C ILE A 71 -8.82 -6.40 9.07
N GLN A 72 -9.51 -5.45 9.73
CA GLN A 72 -10.57 -5.75 10.68
C GLN A 72 -11.82 -6.31 9.98
N THR A 73 -12.12 -5.78 8.80
CA THR A 73 -13.28 -6.20 7.99
C THR A 73 -13.05 -7.56 7.33
N TYR A 74 -11.80 -7.84 6.94
CA TYR A 74 -11.42 -9.06 6.21
C TYR A 74 -10.36 -9.91 6.95
N PRO A 75 -10.66 -10.40 8.17
CA PRO A 75 -9.68 -11.15 8.97
C PRO A 75 -9.25 -12.48 8.33
N LYS A 76 -10.11 -13.08 7.50
CA LYS A 76 -9.75 -14.30 6.74
C LYS A 76 -8.68 -14.02 5.68
N MET A 77 -8.83 -12.94 4.92
CA MET A 77 -7.82 -12.54 3.94
C MET A 77 -6.52 -12.17 4.64
N LEU A 78 -6.57 -11.40 5.73
CA LEU A 78 -5.39 -11.12 6.55
C LEU A 78 -4.67 -12.42 6.96
N SER A 79 -5.41 -13.39 7.48
CA SER A 79 -4.85 -14.68 7.90
C SER A 79 -4.21 -15.44 6.75
N GLU A 80 -4.80 -15.43 5.54
CA GLU A 80 -4.19 -16.06 4.37
C GLU A 80 -2.86 -15.40 4.01
N VAL A 81 -2.84 -14.07 3.90
CA VAL A 81 -1.63 -13.30 3.57
C VAL A 81 -0.52 -13.54 4.60
N GLN A 82 -0.85 -13.53 5.90
CA GLN A 82 0.10 -13.83 6.98
C GLN A 82 0.59 -15.27 6.94
N SER A 83 -0.30 -16.26 6.75
CA SER A 83 0.06 -17.68 6.74
C SER A 83 1.00 -18.05 5.59
N ARG A 84 0.93 -17.33 4.47
CA ARG A 84 1.83 -17.46 3.32
C ARG A 84 3.12 -16.64 3.47
N GLY A 85 3.30 -15.95 4.60
CA GLY A 85 4.56 -15.27 4.96
C GLY A 85 4.80 -13.93 4.25
N HIS A 86 3.75 -13.29 3.74
CA HIS A 86 3.85 -11.94 3.18
C HIS A 86 3.89 -10.89 4.29
N GLU A 87 4.51 -9.75 4.02
CA GLU A 87 4.53 -8.62 4.97
C GLU A 87 3.20 -7.87 4.91
N ILE A 88 2.70 -7.44 6.08
CA ILE A 88 1.61 -6.48 6.19
C ILE A 88 2.20 -5.12 6.60
N GLY A 89 2.13 -4.15 5.70
CA GLY A 89 2.48 -2.74 5.91
C GLY A 89 1.26 -1.91 6.29
N TYR A 90 1.49 -0.79 6.97
CA TYR A 90 0.44 0.13 7.40
C TYR A 90 0.02 1.06 6.26
N HIS A 91 -1.28 1.27 6.06
CA HIS A 91 -1.83 2.16 5.03
C HIS A 91 -2.94 3.10 5.55
N ALA A 92 -2.74 3.68 6.74
CA ALA A 92 -3.75 4.47 7.44
C ALA A 92 -4.96 3.63 7.92
N TYR A 93 -6.04 4.28 8.35
CA TYR A 93 -7.21 3.57 8.89
C TYR A 93 -8.22 3.24 7.79
N GLN A 94 -8.57 4.21 6.94
CA GLN A 94 -9.49 4.07 5.80
C GLN A 94 -9.02 4.88 4.57
N HIS A 95 -7.71 4.87 4.31
CA HIS A 95 -7.11 5.55 3.17
C HIS A 95 -7.33 7.09 3.21
N GLU A 96 -7.17 7.68 4.40
CA GLU A 96 -7.19 9.13 4.56
C GLU A 96 -6.03 9.79 3.80
N GLU A 97 -6.31 10.81 2.98
CA GLU A 97 -5.28 11.55 2.22
C GLU A 97 -4.26 12.17 3.17
N TRP A 98 -3.12 11.49 3.34
CA TRP A 98 -2.26 11.68 4.49
C TRP A 98 -1.69 13.09 4.53
N LYS A 99 -1.40 13.65 3.35
CA LYS A 99 -0.78 14.97 3.23
C LYS A 99 -1.71 16.12 3.68
N THR A 100 -3.01 15.88 3.73
CA THR A 100 -4.02 16.87 4.14
C THR A 100 -4.28 16.89 5.64
N LEU A 101 -3.77 15.90 6.37
CA LEU A 101 -4.00 15.76 7.80
C LEU A 101 -3.18 16.76 8.62
N SER A 102 -3.79 17.24 9.71
CA SER A 102 -3.06 17.91 10.78
C SER A 102 -2.28 16.90 11.62
N PRO A 103 -1.23 17.33 12.36
CA PRO A 103 -0.48 16.43 13.25
C PRO A 103 -1.35 15.68 14.26
N LEU A 104 -2.40 16.33 14.77
CA LEU A 104 -3.35 15.71 15.70
C LEU A 104 -4.14 14.59 15.02
N GLN A 105 -4.61 14.82 13.79
CA GLN A 105 -5.34 13.81 13.02
C GLN A 105 -4.46 12.61 12.66
N GLU A 106 -3.19 12.82 12.29
CA GLU A 106 -2.26 11.72 12.06
C GLU A 106 -2.09 10.86 13.32
N GLU A 107 -1.95 11.50 14.49
CA GLU A 107 -1.81 10.82 15.77
C GLU A 107 -3.09 10.07 16.16
N GLU A 108 -4.27 10.67 15.96
CA GLU A 108 -5.56 10.01 16.18
C GLU A 108 -5.73 8.77 15.29
N ILE A 109 -5.42 8.88 14.00
CA ILE A 109 -5.55 7.78 13.03
C ILE A 109 -4.58 6.63 13.37
N ILE A 110 -3.33 6.93 13.74
CA ILE A 110 -2.36 5.91 14.16
C ILE A 110 -2.78 5.26 15.47
N ASN A 111 -3.19 6.05 16.48
CA ASN A 111 -3.63 5.52 17.77
C ASN A 111 -4.91 4.67 17.66
N LYS A 112 -5.75 4.92 16.65
CA LYS A 112 -6.88 4.06 16.31
C LYS A 112 -6.45 2.77 15.60
N SER A 113 -5.49 2.87 14.69
CA SER A 113 -5.10 1.78 13.78
C SER A 113 -4.23 0.71 14.42
N LEU A 114 -3.21 1.11 15.19
CA LEU A 114 -2.22 0.17 15.71
C LEU A 114 -2.78 -0.84 16.72
N PRO A 115 -3.69 -0.49 17.65
CA PRO A 115 -4.30 -1.47 18.54
C PRO A 115 -5.08 -2.56 17.78
N ILE A 116 -5.82 -2.18 16.73
CA ILE A 116 -6.56 -3.13 15.88
C ILE A 116 -5.59 -4.13 15.25
N ALA A 117 -4.50 -3.63 14.65
CA ALA A 117 -3.48 -4.48 14.06
C ALA A 117 -2.84 -5.42 15.10
N GLN A 118 -2.53 -4.91 16.29
CA GLN A 118 -1.96 -5.71 17.37
C GLN A 118 -2.90 -6.84 17.82
N GLU A 119 -4.20 -6.58 17.97
CA GLU A 119 -5.22 -7.59 18.30
C GLU A 119 -5.30 -8.68 17.23
N LEU A 120 -5.06 -8.32 15.97
CA LEU A 120 -5.04 -9.23 14.82
C LEU A 120 -3.65 -9.87 14.57
N GLY A 121 -2.69 -9.68 15.48
CA GLY A 121 -1.35 -10.27 15.36
C GLY A 121 -0.47 -9.63 14.28
N VAL A 122 -0.79 -8.41 13.85
CA VAL A 122 0.00 -7.63 12.89
C VAL A 122 0.93 -6.67 13.64
N CYS A 123 2.21 -6.68 13.26
CA CYS A 123 3.20 -5.73 13.73
C CYS A 123 3.76 -4.96 12.53
N TYR A 124 3.22 -3.76 12.29
CA TYR A 124 3.62 -2.94 11.16
C TYR A 124 5.07 -2.49 11.28
N LYS A 125 5.87 -2.80 10.26
CA LYS A 125 7.26 -2.32 10.13
C LYS A 125 7.38 -1.20 9.11
N GLY A 126 6.49 -1.19 8.12
CA GLY A 126 6.42 -0.22 7.04
C GLY A 126 5.15 0.60 7.07
N PHE A 127 5.23 1.79 6.50
CA PHE A 127 4.08 2.64 6.22
C PHE A 127 4.09 3.13 4.78
N ARG A 128 2.96 3.06 4.09
CA ARG A 128 2.75 3.79 2.84
C ARG A 128 1.67 4.81 3.09
N PRO A 129 1.94 6.13 2.99
CA PRO A 129 0.89 7.13 3.12
C PRO A 129 -0.05 7.06 1.91
N PRO A 130 -1.37 7.03 2.11
CA PRO A 130 -2.30 7.37 1.05
C PRO A 130 -1.94 8.72 0.43
N GLY A 131 -1.93 8.80 -0.90
CA GLY A 131 -1.45 9.97 -1.66
C GLY A 131 0.08 10.03 -1.84
N GLY A 132 0.83 9.11 -1.24
CA GLY A 132 2.26 8.93 -1.49
C GLY A 132 3.18 9.94 -0.79
N SER A 133 2.66 10.84 0.05
CA SER A 133 3.45 11.88 0.70
C SER A 133 3.24 11.93 2.21
N MET A 134 4.30 12.25 2.96
CA MET A 134 4.25 12.45 4.41
C MET A 134 4.30 13.94 4.78
N ASN A 135 3.83 14.27 5.97
CA ASN A 135 4.10 15.55 6.61
C ASN A 135 5.43 15.52 7.37
N ALA A 136 5.93 16.70 7.74
CA ALA A 136 7.25 16.83 8.37
C ALA A 136 7.35 16.03 9.68
N GLY A 137 6.28 15.98 10.48
CA GLY A 137 6.22 15.25 11.75
C GLY A 137 5.88 13.76 11.64
N THR A 138 5.39 13.30 10.48
CA THR A 138 4.92 11.92 10.31
C THR A 138 6.02 10.91 10.61
N LYS A 139 7.25 11.15 10.15
CA LYS A 139 8.37 10.23 10.38
C LYS A 139 8.63 9.99 11.87
N ASP A 140 8.65 11.05 12.66
CA ASP A 140 8.90 10.94 14.10
C ASP A 140 7.73 10.28 14.81
N LEU A 141 6.50 10.57 14.38
CA LEU A 141 5.30 9.86 14.83
C LEU A 141 5.43 8.34 14.56
N LEU A 142 5.72 7.92 13.33
CA LEU A 142 5.91 6.51 12.97
C LEU A 142 6.98 5.82 13.84
N ARG A 143 8.12 6.49 14.08
CA ARG A 143 9.19 5.97 14.94
C ARG A 143 8.74 5.72 16.37
N ARG A 144 7.96 6.64 16.97
CA ARG A 144 7.44 6.48 18.34
C ARG A 144 6.62 5.20 18.49
N HIS A 145 6.05 4.71 17.39
CA HIS A 145 5.26 3.49 17.34
C HIS A 145 6.02 2.27 16.77
N GLY A 146 7.34 2.37 16.60
CA GLY A 146 8.19 1.26 16.16
C GLY A 146 8.17 0.95 14.66
N ILE A 147 7.50 1.78 13.85
CA ILE A 147 7.53 1.68 12.39
C ILE A 147 8.91 2.16 11.91
N LYS A 148 9.53 1.37 11.03
CA LYS A 148 10.96 1.48 10.68
C LYS A 148 11.21 2.06 9.29
N TYR A 149 10.24 1.95 8.40
CA TYR A 149 10.38 2.48 7.06
C TYR A 149 9.08 3.08 6.53
N ALA A 150 9.21 3.96 5.54
CA ALA A 150 8.08 4.43 4.76
C ALA A 150 8.33 4.23 3.26
N SER A 151 7.26 3.92 2.52
CA SER A 151 7.29 3.90 1.06
C SER A 151 6.49 5.07 0.51
N ILE A 152 7.20 6.08 -0.02
CA ILE A 152 6.64 7.35 -0.48
C ILE A 152 6.95 7.59 -1.96
N LEU A 153 6.26 8.52 -2.59
CA LEU A 153 6.61 8.96 -3.94
C LEU A 153 8.01 9.56 -3.95
N GLY A 154 8.88 9.09 -4.84
CA GLY A 154 10.25 9.56 -4.94
C GLY A 154 11.11 8.73 -5.90
N GLN A 155 12.42 8.92 -5.83
CA GLN A 155 13.38 8.18 -6.66
C GLN A 155 14.43 7.45 -5.84
N ASP A 156 14.95 8.08 -4.79
CA ASP A 156 16.11 7.57 -4.07
C ASP A 156 15.77 6.85 -2.77
N ILE A 157 16.36 5.66 -2.59
CA ILE A 157 16.38 4.98 -1.30
C ILE A 157 17.24 5.79 -0.34
N SER A 158 16.71 6.06 0.85
CA SER A 158 17.47 6.74 1.89
C SER A 158 17.31 6.06 3.24
N THR A 159 18.30 6.31 4.09
CA THR A 159 18.27 5.95 5.51
C THR A 159 18.84 7.15 6.22
N ASP A 160 18.12 7.66 7.20
CA ASP A 160 18.61 8.78 7.99
C ASP A 160 19.43 8.34 9.20
N LYS A 161 19.92 9.32 9.96
CA LYS A 161 20.84 9.11 11.08
C LYS A 161 20.28 8.21 12.19
N ASP A 162 18.95 8.11 12.31
CA ASP A 162 18.28 7.32 13.34
C ASP A 162 17.81 5.97 12.78
N GLY A 163 18.25 5.60 11.57
CA GLY A 163 17.99 4.30 10.96
C GLY A 163 16.62 4.15 10.30
N PHE A 164 15.85 5.23 10.13
CA PHE A 164 14.57 5.15 9.43
C PHE A 164 14.79 5.11 7.92
N VAL A 165 14.20 4.12 7.25
CA VAL A 165 14.40 3.87 5.83
C VAL A 165 13.27 4.47 5.01
N THR A 166 13.60 5.11 3.89
CA THR A 166 12.64 5.52 2.87
C THR A 166 12.85 4.64 1.64
N LEU A 167 11.82 3.90 1.23
CA LEU A 167 11.79 3.05 0.03
C LEU A 167 10.84 3.65 -1.01
N PRO A 168 11.33 4.44 -1.97
CA PRO A 168 10.46 5.20 -2.84
C PRO A 168 9.68 4.30 -3.83
N PHE A 169 8.54 4.79 -4.29
CA PHE A 169 7.86 4.29 -5.47
C PHE A 169 7.65 5.42 -6.49
N GLN A 170 7.33 5.05 -7.73
CA GLN A 170 7.02 5.98 -8.81
C GLN A 170 5.61 5.70 -9.33
N TRP A 171 4.87 6.74 -9.74
CA TRP A 171 3.50 6.55 -10.26
C TRP A 171 3.43 5.62 -11.48
N ARG A 172 4.44 5.66 -12.35
CA ARG A 172 4.57 4.74 -13.49
C ARG A 172 4.78 3.26 -13.10
N ALA A 173 5.00 2.97 -11.82
CA ALA A 173 5.08 1.61 -11.30
C ALA A 173 3.79 1.18 -10.58
N VAL A 174 2.74 2.00 -10.61
CA VAL A 174 1.44 1.75 -9.98
C VAL A 174 0.43 1.42 -11.07
N ASP A 175 -0.31 0.32 -10.94
CA ASP A 175 -1.33 -0.11 -11.90
C ASP A 175 -2.50 0.90 -12.00
N ALA A 176 -2.95 1.46 -10.88
CA ALA A 176 -4.00 2.47 -10.79
C ALA A 176 -3.72 3.69 -11.69
N PHE A 177 -2.45 4.05 -11.86
CA PHE A 177 -2.03 5.12 -12.77
C PHE A 177 -2.42 4.84 -14.22
N TYR A 178 -2.54 3.58 -14.61
CA TYR A 178 -2.83 3.17 -15.98
C TYR A 178 -4.30 2.84 -16.24
N ILE A 179 -5.05 2.43 -15.20
CA ILE A 179 -6.38 1.83 -15.35
C ILE A 179 -7.52 2.64 -14.72
N LEU A 180 -7.25 3.63 -13.87
CA LEU A 180 -8.30 4.42 -13.20
C LEU A 180 -8.39 5.83 -13.76
N ASP A 181 -9.60 6.24 -14.16
CA ASP A 181 -9.90 7.59 -14.69
C ASP A 181 -9.45 8.71 -13.75
N ALA A 182 -9.47 8.46 -12.43
CA ALA A 182 -9.03 9.41 -11.40
C ALA A 182 -7.57 9.87 -11.58
N PHE A 183 -6.77 9.12 -12.34
CA PHE A 183 -5.36 9.44 -12.60
C PHE A 183 -5.12 10.17 -13.93
N ASP A 184 -6.15 10.48 -14.73
CA ASP A 184 -5.99 11.15 -16.03
C ASP A 184 -5.20 12.48 -15.94
N PHE A 185 -5.53 13.31 -14.94
CA PHE A 185 -4.81 14.55 -14.71
C PHE A 185 -3.33 14.29 -14.38
N LEU A 186 -3.07 13.33 -13.49
CA LEU A 186 -1.71 12.99 -13.08
C LEU A 186 -0.89 12.38 -14.24
N ARG A 187 -1.52 11.54 -15.07
CA ARG A 187 -0.90 10.99 -16.28
C ARG A 187 -0.46 12.08 -17.25
N ALA A 188 -1.31 13.09 -17.46
CA ALA A 188 -0.99 14.22 -18.31
C ALA A 188 0.23 15.01 -17.79
N GLU A 189 0.35 15.21 -16.48
CA GLU A 189 1.53 15.83 -15.87
C GLU A 189 2.82 15.04 -16.11
N TYR A 190 2.71 13.71 -16.22
CA TYR A 190 3.84 12.82 -16.52
C TYR A 190 4.12 12.68 -18.03
N GLY A 191 3.36 13.38 -18.87
CA GLY A 191 3.52 13.36 -20.33
C GLY A 191 2.96 12.11 -21.01
N GLU A 192 2.14 11.33 -20.30
CA GLU A 192 1.43 10.20 -20.90
C GLU A 192 0.33 10.72 -21.83
N GLN A 193 0.25 10.15 -23.05
CA GLN A 193 -0.78 10.48 -24.03
C GLN A 193 -1.78 9.33 -24.16
N GLY A 194 -3.05 9.65 -24.43
CA GLY A 194 -4.12 8.67 -24.62
C GLY A 194 -4.96 8.42 -23.37
N SER A 195 -6.08 7.73 -23.55
CA SER A 195 -6.99 7.34 -22.47
C SER A 195 -6.39 6.29 -21.54
N ILE A 196 -7.01 6.07 -20.37
CA ILE A 196 -6.71 4.89 -19.55
C ILE A 196 -6.79 3.61 -20.38
N PHE A 197 -5.95 2.64 -20.01
CA PHE A 197 -6.01 1.33 -20.61
C PHE A 197 -7.27 0.62 -20.10
N THR A 198 -8.03 -0.02 -20.99
CA THR A 198 -8.91 -1.10 -20.55
C THR A 198 -8.05 -2.23 -19.98
N CYS A 199 -8.59 -3.10 -19.12
CA CYS A 199 -7.83 -4.25 -18.62
C CYS A 199 -7.23 -5.09 -19.76
N GLU A 200 -7.96 -5.23 -20.87
CA GLU A 200 -7.53 -5.93 -22.08
C GLU A 200 -6.36 -5.21 -22.78
N ALA A 201 -6.45 -3.90 -22.95
CA ALA A 201 -5.39 -3.10 -23.55
C ALA A 201 -4.14 -3.05 -22.65
N PHE A 202 -4.33 -3.01 -21.33
CA PHE A 202 -3.24 -3.05 -20.36
C PHE A 202 -2.48 -4.39 -20.43
N GLN A 203 -3.21 -5.50 -20.56
CA GLN A 203 -2.60 -6.82 -20.73
C GLN A 203 -1.79 -6.92 -22.03
N GLN A 204 -2.27 -6.36 -23.14
CA GLN A 204 -1.52 -6.37 -24.41
C GLN A 204 -0.26 -5.49 -24.34
N ALA A 205 -0.35 -4.31 -23.72
CA ALA A 205 0.73 -3.32 -23.72
C ALA A 205 1.98 -3.71 -22.89
N LEU A 206 1.86 -4.60 -21.90
CA LEU A 206 2.97 -4.99 -21.01
C LEU A 206 3.67 -6.30 -21.40
N PHE A 207 3.04 -7.14 -22.23
CA PHE A 207 3.52 -8.49 -22.53
C PHE A 207 3.90 -8.71 -24.02
N ASP A 208 3.79 -7.68 -24.85
CA ASP A 208 4.36 -7.61 -26.22
C ASP A 208 5.67 -6.82 -26.23
#